data_AF-W1XML2-F1
#
_entry.id   AF-W1XML2-F1
#
_cell.length_a   1.000
_cell.length_b   1.000
_cell.length_c   1.000
_cell.angle_alpha   90.00
_cell.angle_beta   90.00
_cell.angle_gamma   90.00
#
_symmetry.space_group_name_H-M   'P 1'
#
loop_
_entity.id
_entity.type
_entity.pdbx_description
1 polymer ?
#
loop_
_entity_poly.entity_id
_entity_poly.type
_entity_poly.pdbx_seq_one_letter_code
_entity_poly.pdbx_strand_id
1 'polypeptide(L)'
;WQREILRIVRKVSQYFYPQKQTQVMNEGWATFWHYTILNHLYDEGKVTERFMLEFLHSHTNVVFQPPYNSPWYSGINPYALGFAMFQDIKRICQSPTEEDKYWFPDI
;
A
#
# COMPACT_ATOMS: atom_id res chain seq x y z
N TRP A 1 -28.57 -20.71 -21.45
CA TRP A 1 -27.79 -21.17 -20.29
C TRP A 1 -26.34 -20.67 -20.31
N GLN A 2 -25.55 -20.80 -21.40
CA GLN A 2 -24.16 -20.27 -21.45
C GLN A 2 -24.04 -18.76 -21.15
N ARG A 3 -24.93 -17.95 -21.75
CA ARG A 3 -25.02 -16.50 -21.45
C ARG A 3 -25.39 -16.20 -20.00
N GLU A 4 -26.08 -17.13 -19.32
CA GLU A 4 -26.42 -17.00 -17.90
C GLU A 4 -25.16 -17.16 -17.04
N ILE A 5 -24.36 -18.19 -17.33
CA ILE A 5 -23.09 -18.45 -16.65
C ILE A 5 -22.18 -17.22 -16.74
N LEU A 6 -21.98 -16.66 -17.94
CA LEU A 6 -21.16 -15.45 -18.12
C LEU A 6 -21.71 -14.24 -17.34
N ARG A 7 -23.04 -14.08 -17.26
CA ARG A 7 -23.67 -13.00 -16.50
C ARG A 7 -23.45 -13.15 -15.00
N ILE A 8 -23.55 -14.37 -14.48
CA ILE A 8 -23.30 -14.68 -13.06
C ILE A 8 -21.84 -14.37 -12.72
N VAL A 9 -20.89 -14.87 -13.50
CA VAL A 9 -19.45 -14.58 -13.30
C VAL A 9 -19.20 -13.08 -13.29
N ARG A 10 -19.72 -12.35 -14.28
CA ARG A 10 -19.58 -10.88 -14.34
C ARG A 10 -20.14 -10.19 -13.10
N LYS A 11 -21.36 -10.52 -12.67
CA LYS A 11 -21.99 -9.90 -11.49
C LYS A 11 -21.18 -10.17 -10.22
N VAL A 12 -20.70 -11.40 -10.05
CA VAL A 12 -19.88 -11.78 -8.90
C VAL A 12 -18.55 -11.03 -8.92
N SER A 13 -17.86 -10.97 -10.05
CA SER A 13 -16.60 -10.21 -10.17
C SER A 13 -16.79 -8.72 -9.90
N GLN A 14 -17.88 -8.11 -10.38
CA GLN A 14 -18.20 -6.71 -10.13
C GLN A 14 -18.49 -6.43 -8.65
N TYR A 15 -19.13 -7.36 -7.96
CA TYR A 15 -19.39 -7.26 -6.52
C TYR A 15 -18.08 -7.26 -5.71
N PHE A 16 -17.12 -8.12 -6.07
CA PHE A 16 -15.86 -8.25 -5.35
C PHE A 16 -14.77 -7.26 -5.78
N TYR A 17 -14.96 -6.55 -6.90
CA TYR A 17 -13.96 -5.61 -7.42
C TYR A 17 -13.63 -4.47 -6.43
N PRO A 18 -14.62 -3.77 -5.83
CA PRO A 18 -14.34 -2.73 -4.83
C PRO A 18 -13.62 -3.27 -3.58
N GLN A 19 -13.89 -4.52 -3.18
CA GLN A 19 -13.31 -5.11 -1.97
C GLN A 19 -11.78 -5.15 -2.05
N LYS A 20 -11.22 -5.46 -3.23
CA LYS A 20 -9.77 -5.46 -3.43
C LYS A 20 -9.17 -4.07 -3.27
N GLN A 21 -9.86 -3.03 -3.75
CA GLN A 21 -9.39 -1.65 -3.61
C GLN A 21 -9.40 -1.21 -2.14
N THR A 22 -10.49 -1.52 -1.41
CA THR A 22 -10.56 -1.22 0.03
C THR A 22 -9.50 -1.99 0.83
N GLN A 23 -9.18 -3.22 0.42
CA GLN A 23 -8.12 -4.01 1.03
C GLN A 23 -6.76 -3.33 0.87
N VAL A 24 -6.42 -2.89 -0.36
CA VAL A 24 -5.17 -2.16 -0.62
C VAL A 24 -5.05 -0.91 0.26
N MET A 25 -6.12 -0.11 0.35
CA MET A 25 -6.11 1.09 1.20
C MET A 25 -5.99 0.75 2.69
N ASN A 26 -6.70 -0.27 3.16
CA ASN A 26 -6.66 -0.67 4.57
C ASN A 26 -5.29 -1.23 4.98
N GLU A 27 -4.74 -2.14 4.17
CA GLU A 27 -3.44 -2.75 4.41
C GLU A 27 -2.31 -1.74 4.25
N GLY A 28 -2.40 -0.85 3.25
CA GLY A 28 -1.49 0.28 3.09
C GLY A 28 -1.47 1.22 4.29
N TRP A 29 -2.65 1.53 4.86
CA TRP A 29 -2.77 2.41 6.02
C TRP A 29 -2.10 1.82 7.26
N ALA A 30 -2.32 0.53 7.51
CA ALA A 30 -1.66 -0.18 8.61
C ALA A 30 -0.14 -0.16 8.45
N THR A 31 0.38 -0.51 7.27
CA THR A 31 1.83 -0.50 6.99
C THR A 31 2.42 0.90 7.13
N PHE A 32 1.72 1.93 6.65
CA PHE A 32 2.15 3.32 6.75
C PHE A 32 2.29 3.79 8.19
N TRP A 33 1.29 3.53 9.05
CA TRP A 33 1.36 3.96 10.45
C TRP A 33 2.33 3.15 11.28
N HIS A 34 2.44 1.84 11.05
CA HIS A 34 3.47 1.04 11.71
C HIS A 34 4.87 1.56 11.39
N TYR A 35 5.15 1.88 10.13
CA TYR A 35 6.40 2.51 9.74
C TYR A 35 6.57 3.88 10.40
N THR A 36 5.57 4.74 10.31
CA THR A 36 5.67 6.13 10.79
C THR A 36 5.86 6.21 12.30
N ILE A 37 5.04 5.47 13.07
CA ILE A 37 5.10 5.49 14.54
C ILE A 37 6.42 4.90 15.04
N LEU A 38 6.88 3.79 14.46
CA LEU A 38 8.10 3.15 14.97
C LEU A 38 9.35 3.98 14.66
N ASN A 39 9.42 4.62 13.49
CA ASN A 39 10.49 5.59 13.22
C ASN A 39 10.41 6.79 14.17
N HIS A 40 9.22 7.34 14.41
CA HIS A 40 9.05 8.45 15.35
C HIS A 40 9.46 8.08 16.78
N LEU A 41 9.07 6.90 17.27
CA LEU A 41 9.49 6.40 18.57
C LEU A 41 11.01 6.16 18.65
N TYR A 42 11.65 5.81 17.54
CA TYR A 42 13.10 5.68 17.46
C TYR A 42 13.78 7.04 17.56
N ASP A 43 13.28 8.04 16.84
CA ASP A 43 13.77 9.43 16.88
C ASP A 43 13.64 10.02 18.31
N GLU A 44 12.58 9.66 19.05
CA GLU A 44 12.40 10.03 20.45
C GLU A 44 13.22 9.18 21.46
N GLY A 45 13.98 8.19 20.99
CA GLY A 45 14.76 7.27 21.82
C GLY A 45 13.91 6.33 22.70
N LYS A 46 12.64 6.09 22.33
CA LYS A 46 11.71 5.20 23.06
C LYS A 46 11.89 3.73 22.69
N VAL A 47 12.49 3.43 21.54
CA VAL A 47 12.80 2.08 21.08
C VAL A 47 14.29 1.93 20.80
N THR A 48 14.80 0.71 20.93
CA THR A 48 16.23 0.43 20.74
C THR A 48 16.56 0.19 19.27
N GLU A 49 17.83 0.40 18.90
CA GLU A 49 18.33 0.07 17.56
C GLU A 49 18.11 -1.41 17.20
N ARG A 50 18.33 -2.32 18.15
CA ARG A 50 18.07 -3.75 17.95
C ARG A 50 16.61 -4.01 17.55
N PHE A 51 15.68 -3.39 18.25
CA PHE A 51 14.26 -3.52 17.93
C PHE A 51 13.94 -2.96 16.54
N MET A 52 14.57 -1.83 16.16
CA MET A 52 14.40 -1.27 14.82
C MET A 52 14.92 -2.20 13.71
N LEU A 53 16.03 -2.89 13.90
CA LEU A 53 16.54 -3.87 12.93
C LEU A 53 15.55 -5.05 12.74
N GLU A 54 14.98 -5.56 13.83
CA GLU A 54 13.95 -6.61 13.79
C GLU A 54 12.69 -6.11 13.06
N PHE A 55 12.27 -4.87 13.33
CA PHE A 55 11.14 -4.24 12.64
C PHE A 55 11.42 -4.07 11.14
N LEU A 56 12.56 -3.53 10.75
CA LEU A 56 12.90 -3.30 9.35
C LEU A 56 12.93 -4.60 8.55
N HIS A 57 13.44 -5.68 9.15
CA HIS A 57 13.40 -7.01 8.55
C HIS A 57 11.95 -7.48 8.32
N SER A 58 11.10 -7.39 9.34
CA SER A 58 9.69 -7.76 9.25
C SER A 58 8.93 -6.91 8.22
N HIS A 59 9.11 -5.59 8.26
CA HIS A 59 8.47 -4.64 7.35
C HIS A 59 8.84 -4.90 5.90
N THR A 60 10.14 -5.08 5.61
CA THR A 60 10.64 -5.35 4.26
C THR A 60 10.03 -6.63 3.68
N ASN A 61 9.86 -7.67 4.50
CA ASN A 61 9.21 -8.91 4.07
C ASN A 61 7.73 -8.70 3.73
N VAL A 62 7.01 -7.88 4.51
CA VAL A 62 5.59 -7.59 4.29
C VAL A 62 5.37 -6.78 3.00
N VAL A 63 6.22 -5.79 2.73
CA VAL A 63 6.10 -4.93 1.53
C VAL A 63 6.83 -5.46 0.31
N PHE A 64 7.39 -6.66 0.38
CA PHE A 64 8.13 -7.24 -0.73
C PHE A 64 7.21 -7.48 -1.95
N GLN A 65 7.59 -6.91 -3.08
CA GLN A 65 6.92 -7.10 -4.37
C GLN A 65 7.93 -7.69 -5.37
N PRO A 66 7.75 -8.95 -5.82
CA PRO A 66 8.53 -9.49 -6.91
C PRO A 66 8.37 -8.63 -8.18
N PRO A 67 9.43 -8.47 -8.99
CA PRO A 67 9.30 -7.82 -10.29
C PRO A 67 8.39 -8.63 -11.22
N TYR A 68 7.80 -7.97 -12.21
CA TYR A 68 6.79 -8.57 -13.09
C TYR A 68 7.30 -9.78 -13.90
N ASN A 69 8.62 -9.90 -14.08
CA ASN A 69 9.28 -10.99 -14.79
C ASN A 69 9.70 -12.15 -13.87
N SER A 70 9.40 -12.07 -12.57
CA SER A 70 9.71 -13.13 -11.62
C SER A 70 8.76 -14.33 -11.78
N PRO A 71 9.25 -15.58 -11.76
CA PRO A 71 8.39 -16.77 -11.69
C PRO A 71 7.45 -16.80 -10.48
N TRP A 72 7.78 -16.04 -9.43
CA TRP A 72 7.02 -15.95 -8.18
C TRP A 72 6.04 -14.77 -8.16
N TYR A 73 5.91 -14.03 -9.26
CA TYR A 73 4.94 -12.94 -9.38
C TYR A 73 3.52 -13.51 -9.40
N SER A 74 2.77 -13.30 -8.32
CA SER A 74 1.37 -13.74 -8.16
C SER A 74 0.35 -12.60 -8.29
N GLY A 75 0.81 -11.41 -8.63
CA GLY A 75 0.02 -10.18 -8.67
C GLY A 75 0.64 -9.07 -7.85
N ILE A 76 -0.15 -8.04 -7.61
CA ILE A 76 0.26 -6.87 -6.82
C ILE A 76 0.08 -7.19 -5.33
N ASN A 77 1.13 -6.95 -4.56
CA ASN A 77 1.14 -6.97 -3.11
C ASN A 77 0.40 -5.71 -2.61
N PRO A 78 -0.79 -5.86 -2.00
CA PRO A 78 -1.58 -4.74 -1.49
C PRO A 78 -0.85 -3.91 -0.42
N TYR A 79 0.00 -4.51 0.41
CA TYR A 79 0.82 -3.78 1.38
C TYR A 79 1.85 -2.88 0.69
N ALA A 80 2.53 -3.40 -0.34
CA ALA A 80 3.54 -2.65 -1.09
C ALA A 80 2.93 -1.46 -1.83
N LEU A 81 1.86 -1.71 -2.59
CA LEU A 81 1.17 -0.67 -3.34
C LEU A 81 0.52 0.35 -2.39
N GLY A 82 -0.22 -0.12 -1.39
CA GLY A 82 -0.89 0.75 -0.44
C GLY A 82 0.09 1.63 0.33
N PHE A 83 1.24 1.09 0.78
CA PHE A 83 2.28 1.88 1.44
C PHE A 83 2.83 2.98 0.53
N ALA A 84 3.15 2.65 -0.73
CA ALA A 84 3.63 3.64 -1.70
C ALA A 84 2.59 4.75 -1.95
N MET A 85 1.31 4.38 -2.06
CA MET A 85 0.22 5.36 -2.21
C MET A 85 0.15 6.32 -1.02
N PHE A 86 0.22 5.83 0.22
CA PHE A 86 0.17 6.71 1.40
C PHE A 86 1.44 7.57 1.55
N GLN A 87 2.61 7.05 1.19
CA GLN A 87 3.84 7.87 1.14
C GLN A 87 3.71 8.99 0.11
N ASP A 88 3.11 8.71 -1.05
CA ASP A 88 2.90 9.71 -2.09
C ASP A 88 1.85 10.75 -1.67
N ILE A 89 0.72 10.33 -1.06
CA ILE A 89 -0.26 11.25 -0.47
C ILE A 89 0.39 12.15 0.58
N LYS A 90 1.19 11.59 1.50
CA LYS A 90 1.94 12.36 2.50
C LYS A 90 2.85 13.38 1.81
N ARG A 91 3.60 12.96 0.79
CA ARG A 91 4.50 13.83 0.02
C ARG A 91 3.73 14.95 -0.65
N ILE A 92 2.61 14.68 -1.31
CA ILE A 92 1.76 15.70 -1.95
C ILE A 92 1.33 16.75 -0.91
N CYS A 93 0.87 16.32 0.26
CA CYS A 93 0.39 17.23 1.30
C CYS A 93 1.50 18.02 2.04
N GLN A 94 2.73 17.51 2.06
CA GLN A 94 3.84 18.12 2.83
C GLN A 94 4.87 18.84 1.96
N SER A 95 5.10 18.34 0.76
CA SER A 95 6.13 18.77 -0.18
C SER A 95 5.63 18.60 -1.63
N PRO A 96 4.59 19.35 -2.06
CA PRO A 96 4.03 19.22 -3.40
C PRO A 96 5.02 19.65 -4.48
N THR A 97 5.07 18.87 -5.56
CA THR A 97 5.80 19.22 -6.78
C THR A 97 4.95 20.11 -7.69
N GLU A 98 5.56 20.68 -8.73
CA GLU A 98 4.83 21.49 -9.71
C GLU A 98 3.75 20.67 -10.46
N GLU A 99 3.99 19.37 -10.68
CA GLU A 99 2.98 18.47 -11.24
C GLU A 99 1.77 18.34 -10.29
N ASP A 100 2.01 18.16 -8.99
CA ASP A 100 0.91 18.04 -8.02
C ASP A 100 0.09 19.32 -7.95
N LYS A 101 0.73 20.50 -7.98
CA LYS A 101 0.03 21.79 -8.01
C LYS A 101 -0.76 21.99 -9.30
N TYR A 102 -0.28 21.44 -10.42
CA TYR A 102 -1.01 21.48 -11.68
C TYR A 102 -2.28 20.63 -11.63
N TRP A 103 -2.19 19.40 -11.10
CA TRP A 103 -3.33 18.49 -10.98
C TRP A 103 -4.27 18.82 -9.82
N PHE A 104 -3.73 19.44 -8.76
CA PHE A 104 -4.43 19.77 -7.53
C PHE A 104 -4.14 21.24 -7.15
N PRO A 105 -4.74 22.22 -7.85
CA PRO A 105 -4.45 23.64 -7.66
C PRO A 105 -4.85 24.19 -6.29
N ASP A 106 -5.72 23.49 -5.57
CA ASP A 106 -6.24 23.89 -4.26
C ASP A 106 -5.51 23.22 -3.07
N ILE A 107 -4.42 22.48 -3.31
CA ILE A 107 -3.58 21.87 -2.26
C ILE A 107 -2.67 22.89 -1.58
#